data_AF-A0A6J4RCP4-F1
#
_entry.id   AF-A0A6J4RCP4-F1
#
_cell.length_a   1.000
_cell.length_b   1.000
_cell.length_c   1.000
_cell.angle_alpha   90.00
_cell.angle_beta   90.00
_cell.angle_gamma   90.00
#
_symmetry.space_group_name_H-M   'P 1'
#
loop_
_entity.id
_entity.type
_entity.pdbx_description
1 polymer ?
#
loop_
_entity_poly.entity_id
_entity_poly.type
_entity_poly.pdbx_seq_one_letter_code
_entity_poly.pdbx_strand_id
1 'polypeptide(L)'
;MPQKDQLCGAFWGALALASAGYPADQDGVALRAGTTLAEGDPSEWLPPGASPRTDYCLDIPVADDAPSSGTSATGVTRAVEELSGGGLAVVPVAGPWSAQTVRSLVEVVASSAGEAVLIANLRTGRLWGSRPGPAVLLDYLSGRPVEPPEADWDCGHFVGIAGSVGGPGGTLLIVRDTYRQLGWGGYHLQPAGAVAAALARGDGKGGGVLCVCEAAAAGALGGKLGEAGFGLRHWDNGSADREG
;
A
#
# COMPACT_ATOMS: atom_id res chain seq x y z
N MET A 1 -8.36 10.12 -10.46
CA MET A 1 -8.48 8.85 -11.21
C MET A 1 -8.89 7.75 -10.23
N PRO A 2 -9.91 6.92 -10.51
CA PRO A 2 -10.12 5.65 -9.79
C PRO A 2 -9.16 4.57 -10.33
N GLN A 3 -8.84 3.58 -9.51
CA GLN A 3 -8.06 2.41 -9.93
C GLN A 3 -8.83 1.58 -10.99
N LYS A 4 -8.10 1.04 -11.98
CA LYS A 4 -8.55 -0.06 -12.84
C LYS A 4 -8.26 -1.41 -12.18
N ASP A 5 -9.05 -2.43 -12.52
CA ASP A 5 -9.00 -3.72 -11.82
C ASP A 5 -7.58 -4.31 -11.83
N GLN A 6 -7.17 -4.93 -10.72
CA GLN A 6 -5.84 -5.55 -10.55
C GLN A 6 -4.62 -4.60 -10.67
N LEU A 7 -4.82 -3.30 -10.85
CA LEU A 7 -3.74 -2.31 -10.99
C LEU A 7 -3.45 -1.53 -9.70
N CYS A 8 -3.71 -2.06 -8.51
CA CYS A 8 -3.54 -1.29 -7.27
C CYS A 8 -2.11 -0.77 -7.06
N GLY A 9 -1.09 -1.59 -7.31
CA GLY A 9 0.31 -1.17 -7.25
C GLY A 9 0.62 -0.08 -8.29
N ALA A 10 0.18 -0.28 -9.54
CA ALA A 10 0.41 0.67 -10.62
C ALA A 10 -0.34 1.99 -10.45
N PHE A 11 -1.54 1.95 -9.86
CA PHE A 11 -2.31 3.13 -9.48
C PHE A 11 -1.55 3.98 -8.47
N TRP A 12 -1.01 3.37 -7.41
CA TRP A 12 -0.22 4.09 -6.41
C TRP A 12 1.10 4.60 -6.96
N GLY A 13 1.76 3.83 -7.84
CA GLY A 13 2.94 4.30 -8.57
C GLY A 13 2.64 5.54 -9.41
N ALA A 14 1.54 5.52 -10.18
CA ALA A 14 1.09 6.66 -10.99
C ALA A 14 0.76 7.88 -10.13
N LEU A 15 0.13 7.67 -8.97
CA LEU A 15 -0.19 8.76 -8.04
C LEU A 15 1.07 9.37 -7.41
N ALA A 16 2.04 8.54 -7.01
CA ALA A 16 3.31 9.01 -6.45
C ALA A 16 4.12 9.81 -7.48
N LEU A 17 4.23 9.29 -8.71
CA LEU A 17 4.82 10.00 -9.85
C LEU A 17 4.14 11.35 -10.10
N ALA A 18 2.80 11.36 -10.19
CA ALA A 18 2.04 12.57 -10.44
C ALA A 18 2.18 13.61 -9.31
N SER A 19 2.24 13.20 -8.04
CA SER A 19 2.44 14.12 -6.92
C SER A 19 3.80 14.82 -6.95
N ALA A 20 4.81 14.20 -7.55
CA ALA A 20 6.14 14.77 -7.71
C ALA A 20 6.35 15.47 -9.08
N GLY A 21 5.30 15.65 -9.87
CA GLY A 21 5.36 16.34 -11.16
C GLY A 21 5.80 15.48 -12.35
N TYR A 22 5.83 14.15 -12.20
CA TYR A 22 6.08 13.19 -13.28
C TYR A 22 4.75 12.58 -13.72
N PRO A 23 4.02 13.16 -14.69
CA PRO A 23 2.71 12.63 -15.07
C PRO A 23 2.84 11.23 -15.70
N ALA A 24 2.13 10.26 -15.11
CA ALA A 24 2.01 8.91 -15.63
C ALA A 24 0.59 8.39 -15.43
N ASP A 25 0.10 7.57 -16.36
CA ASP A 25 -1.14 6.82 -16.20
C ASP A 25 -0.88 5.42 -15.61
N GLN A 26 -1.91 4.82 -15.02
CA GLN A 26 -1.77 3.52 -14.35
C GLN A 26 -1.47 2.36 -15.31
N ASP A 27 -1.81 2.45 -16.60
CA ASP A 27 -1.56 1.40 -17.58
C ASP A 27 -0.09 1.41 -17.99
N GLY A 28 0.47 2.61 -18.20
CA GLY A 28 1.91 2.81 -18.46
C GLY A 28 2.76 2.35 -17.30
N VAL A 29 2.35 2.67 -16.05
CA VAL A 29 3.02 2.13 -14.86
C VAL A 29 2.89 0.61 -14.80
N ALA A 30 1.71 0.04 -15.08
CA ALA A 30 1.50 -1.40 -15.07
C ALA A 30 2.43 -2.14 -16.04
N LEU A 31 2.58 -1.66 -17.28
CA LEU A 31 3.48 -2.26 -18.26
C LEU A 31 4.96 -2.21 -17.87
N ARG A 32 5.40 -1.11 -17.25
CA ARG A 32 6.77 -0.96 -16.73
C ARG A 32 7.02 -1.81 -15.50
N ALA A 33 6.02 -1.89 -14.63
CA ALA A 33 6.07 -2.74 -13.45
C ALA A 33 6.06 -4.23 -13.81
N GLY A 34 5.61 -4.59 -15.01
CA GLY A 34 5.44 -5.99 -15.41
C GLY A 34 4.17 -6.60 -14.83
N THR A 35 3.17 -5.78 -14.53
CA THR A 35 1.87 -6.23 -14.03
C THR A 35 1.24 -7.22 -15.00
N THR A 36 0.63 -8.26 -14.43
CA THR A 36 -0.18 -9.23 -15.16
C THR A 36 -1.60 -9.27 -14.61
N LEU A 37 -2.57 -9.53 -15.47
CA LEU A 37 -3.98 -9.70 -15.10
C LEU A 37 -4.29 -11.19 -14.84
N ALA A 38 -5.07 -11.51 -13.81
CA ALA A 38 -5.75 -12.79 -13.69
C ALA A 38 -6.90 -12.88 -14.70
N GLU A 39 -7.10 -14.09 -15.23
CA GLU A 39 -8.33 -14.48 -15.93
C GLU A 39 -9.47 -14.72 -14.92
N GLY A 40 -10.70 -14.42 -15.33
CA GLY A 40 -11.90 -14.62 -14.51
C GLY A 40 -12.84 -13.42 -14.55
N ASP A 41 -13.91 -13.49 -13.76
CA ASP A 41 -14.81 -12.35 -13.57
C ASP A 41 -14.17 -11.37 -12.57
N PRO A 42 -13.85 -10.12 -12.99
CA PRO A 42 -13.28 -9.14 -12.08
C PRO A 42 -14.13 -8.88 -10.83
N SER A 43 -15.44 -9.08 -10.90
CA SER A 43 -16.35 -8.86 -9.77
C SER A 43 -16.02 -9.73 -8.55
N GLU A 44 -15.34 -10.87 -8.74
CA GLU A 44 -14.94 -11.78 -7.66
C GLU A 44 -13.78 -11.26 -6.82
N TRP A 45 -13.04 -10.26 -7.31
CA TRP A 45 -11.85 -9.71 -6.66
C TRP A 45 -12.03 -8.28 -6.17
N LEU A 46 -13.26 -7.79 -6.14
CA LEU A 46 -13.55 -6.42 -5.73
C LEU A 46 -14.07 -6.37 -4.30
N PRO A 47 -13.80 -5.29 -3.56
CA PRO A 47 -14.48 -5.08 -2.29
C PRO A 47 -15.99 -4.89 -2.50
N PRO A 48 -16.81 -5.15 -1.46
CA PRO A 48 -18.25 -4.99 -1.55
C PRO A 48 -18.69 -3.61 -2.08
N GLY A 49 -19.55 -3.62 -3.09
CA GLY A 49 -20.11 -2.40 -3.70
C GLY A 49 -19.19 -1.68 -4.70
N ALA A 50 -18.00 -2.19 -4.97
CA ALA A 50 -17.18 -1.72 -6.08
C ALA A 50 -17.70 -2.26 -7.43
N SER A 51 -17.36 -1.56 -8.51
CA SER A 51 -17.73 -1.94 -9.88
C SER A 51 -16.46 -2.15 -10.70
N PRO A 52 -16.40 -3.19 -11.53
CA PRO A 52 -15.26 -3.46 -12.40
C PRO A 52 -14.86 -2.27 -13.28
N ARG A 53 -13.56 -2.15 -13.50
CA ARG A 53 -12.90 -1.16 -14.34
C ARG A 53 -11.85 -1.86 -15.21
N THR A 54 -12.31 -2.44 -16.31
CA THR A 54 -11.49 -3.12 -17.32
C THR A 54 -11.23 -2.27 -18.57
N ASP A 55 -11.44 -0.97 -18.48
CA ASP A 55 -11.23 0.01 -19.56
C ASP A 55 -9.74 0.34 -19.78
N TYR A 56 -8.90 -0.70 -19.90
CA TYR A 56 -7.48 -0.57 -20.21
C TYR A 56 -7.28 0.05 -21.59
N CYS A 57 -6.34 1.00 -21.68
CA CYS A 57 -5.96 1.66 -22.92
C CYS A 57 -4.71 1.00 -23.55
N LEU A 58 -3.99 0.19 -22.78
CA LEU A 58 -2.83 -0.58 -23.22
C LEU A 58 -3.10 -2.08 -23.00
N ASP A 59 -2.49 -2.92 -23.84
CA ASP A 59 -2.59 -4.37 -23.72
C ASP A 59 -1.72 -4.86 -22.56
N ILE A 60 -2.35 -5.06 -21.39
CA ILE A 60 -1.70 -5.61 -20.21
C ILE A 60 -1.67 -7.14 -20.32
N PRO A 61 -0.51 -7.80 -20.16
CA PRO A 61 -0.41 -9.25 -20.24
C PRO A 61 -1.30 -9.94 -19.20
N VAL A 62 -1.81 -11.11 -19.56
CA VAL A 62 -2.55 -12.01 -18.67
C VAL A 62 -1.57 -13.04 -18.10
N ALA A 63 -1.66 -13.34 -16.80
CA ALA A 63 -0.85 -14.35 -16.15
C ALA A 63 -1.32 -15.77 -16.50
N ASP A 64 -0.38 -16.68 -16.73
CA ASP A 64 -0.67 -18.11 -16.92
C ASP A 64 -1.21 -18.77 -15.63
N ASP A 65 -0.86 -18.23 -14.46
CA ASP A 65 -1.32 -18.67 -13.15
C ASP A 65 -1.98 -17.51 -12.39
N ALA A 66 -3.31 -17.54 -12.24
CA ALA A 66 -4.08 -16.44 -11.64
C ALA A 66 -3.62 -16.03 -10.22
N PRO A 67 -3.25 -16.95 -9.29
CA PRO A 67 -2.66 -16.61 -7.99
C PRO A 67 -1.36 -15.79 -8.03
N SER A 68 -0.67 -15.80 -9.17
CA SER A 68 0.58 -15.05 -9.43
C SER A 68 0.37 -13.70 -10.13
N SER A 69 -0.88 -13.37 -10.46
CA SER A 69 -1.25 -12.10 -11.09
C SER A 69 -1.03 -10.89 -10.18
N GLY A 70 -1.15 -9.70 -10.76
CA GLY A 70 -1.01 -8.43 -10.07
C GLY A 70 0.35 -7.80 -10.30
N THR A 71 0.79 -6.99 -9.34
CA THR A 71 2.02 -6.20 -9.45
C THR A 71 2.96 -6.51 -8.28
N SER A 72 4.21 -6.87 -8.58
CA SER A 72 5.23 -7.09 -7.55
C SER A 72 5.71 -5.77 -6.95
N ALA A 73 6.20 -5.81 -5.70
CA ALA A 73 6.76 -4.63 -5.04
C ALA A 73 8.01 -4.07 -5.76
N THR A 74 8.84 -4.97 -6.28
CA THR A 74 10.00 -4.64 -7.12
C THR A 74 9.57 -4.01 -8.43
N GLY A 75 8.52 -4.53 -9.07
CA GLY A 75 7.95 -3.96 -10.28
C GLY A 75 7.46 -2.52 -10.09
N VAL A 76 6.73 -2.22 -9.01
CA VAL A 76 6.32 -0.84 -8.69
C VAL A 76 7.53 0.06 -8.50
N THR A 77 8.56 -0.42 -7.79
CA THR A 77 9.81 0.32 -7.57
C THR A 77 10.48 0.70 -8.89
N ARG A 78 10.73 -0.31 -9.74
CA ARG A 78 11.33 -0.13 -11.06
C ARG A 78 10.53 0.86 -11.91
N ALA A 79 9.21 0.71 -11.98
CA ALA A 79 8.37 1.60 -12.77
C ALA A 79 8.45 3.06 -12.32
N VAL A 80 8.45 3.32 -11.00
CA VAL A 80 8.55 4.67 -10.45
C VAL A 80 9.92 5.30 -10.75
N GLU A 81 11.00 4.55 -10.57
CA GLU A 81 12.37 5.05 -10.81
C GLU A 81 12.61 5.30 -12.31
N GLU A 82 12.17 4.40 -13.19
CA GLU A 82 12.31 4.55 -14.63
C GLU A 82 11.46 5.70 -15.19
N LEU A 83 10.18 5.77 -14.82
CA LEU A 83 9.26 6.79 -15.35
C LEU A 83 9.54 8.20 -14.83
N SER A 84 10.20 8.32 -13.68
CA SER A 84 10.73 9.60 -13.20
C SER A 84 12.09 9.95 -13.79
N GLY A 85 12.68 9.09 -14.63
CA GLY A 85 14.03 9.29 -15.16
C GLY A 85 15.11 9.34 -14.07
N GLY A 86 14.88 8.65 -12.94
CA GLY A 86 15.73 8.67 -11.76
C GLY A 86 15.55 9.90 -10.86
N GLY A 87 14.51 10.72 -11.09
CA GLY A 87 14.16 11.84 -10.21
C GLY A 87 13.59 11.38 -8.87
N LEU A 88 12.88 10.25 -8.86
CA LEU A 88 12.39 9.59 -7.65
C LEU A 88 13.18 8.30 -7.39
N ALA A 89 13.23 7.92 -6.12
CA ALA A 89 13.74 6.64 -5.66
C ALA A 89 12.80 6.01 -4.64
N VAL A 90 12.83 4.69 -4.55
CA VAL A 90 11.98 3.94 -3.63
C VAL A 90 12.82 3.27 -2.56
N VAL A 91 12.51 3.53 -1.29
CA VAL A 91 13.09 2.83 -0.14
C VAL A 91 12.11 1.75 0.32
N PRO A 92 12.34 0.46 0.01
CA PRO A 92 11.46 -0.62 0.41
C PRO A 92 11.69 -1.01 1.88
N VAL A 93 10.62 -1.15 2.65
CA VAL A 93 10.63 -1.45 4.09
C VAL A 93 9.88 -2.75 4.33
N ALA A 94 10.56 -3.77 4.87
CA ALA A 94 10.04 -5.13 5.08
C ALA A 94 9.81 -5.51 6.56
N GLY A 95 9.79 -4.53 7.46
CA GLY A 95 9.53 -4.73 8.89
C GLY A 95 10.80 -4.63 9.74
N PRO A 96 10.79 -5.12 11.00
CA PRO A 96 9.76 -5.95 11.62
C PRO A 96 8.43 -5.21 11.82
N TRP A 97 7.32 -5.95 11.82
CA TRP A 97 5.97 -5.39 11.95
C TRP A 97 5.40 -5.58 13.35
N SER A 98 5.09 -4.47 13.99
CA SER A 98 4.39 -4.34 15.26
C SER A 98 3.65 -3.01 15.27
N ALA A 99 2.70 -2.81 16.19
CA ALA A 99 2.05 -1.51 16.35
C ALA A 99 3.07 -0.36 16.54
N GLN A 100 4.11 -0.63 17.33
CA GLN A 100 5.20 0.32 17.60
C GLN A 100 5.98 0.68 16.32
N THR A 101 6.38 -0.33 15.53
CA THR A 101 7.19 -0.09 14.34
C THR A 101 6.36 0.53 13.21
N VAL A 102 5.09 0.17 13.04
CA VAL A 102 4.23 0.87 12.05
C VAL A 102 4.07 2.36 12.41
N ARG A 103 3.88 2.69 13.69
CA ARG A 103 3.85 4.09 14.14
C ARG A 103 5.20 4.77 13.86
N SER A 104 6.29 4.13 14.26
CA SER A 104 7.64 4.68 14.08
C SER A 104 7.98 4.93 12.61
N LEU A 105 7.54 4.08 11.68
CA LEU A 105 7.70 4.29 10.25
C LEU A 105 7.10 5.62 9.80
N VAL A 106 5.84 5.90 10.19
CA VAL A 106 5.16 7.15 9.84
C VAL A 106 5.85 8.35 10.49
N GLU A 107 6.30 8.24 11.74
CA GLU A 107 7.03 9.29 12.45
C GLU A 107 8.40 9.60 11.81
N VAL A 108 9.17 8.58 11.41
CA VAL A 108 10.47 8.74 10.74
C VAL A 108 10.29 9.41 9.38
N VAL A 109 9.28 9.00 8.63
CA VAL A 109 8.99 9.57 7.31
C VAL A 109 8.51 11.02 7.45
N ALA A 110 7.58 11.30 8.37
CA ALA A 110 7.07 12.66 8.60
C ALA A 110 8.13 13.64 9.13
N SER A 111 9.15 13.14 9.83
CA SER A 111 10.29 13.93 10.32
C SER A 111 11.49 13.97 9.38
N SER A 112 11.38 13.36 8.20
CA SER A 112 12.42 13.40 7.18
C SER A 112 12.31 14.64 6.30
N ALA A 113 13.45 15.10 5.79
CA ALA A 113 13.48 16.22 4.86
C ALA A 113 12.93 15.74 3.51
N GLY A 114 11.88 16.40 3.01
CA GLY A 114 11.21 16.03 1.77
C GLY A 114 9.90 15.28 2.00
N GLU A 115 9.00 15.38 1.03
CA GLU A 115 7.75 14.63 1.03
C GLU A 115 8.02 13.21 0.52
N ALA A 116 7.54 12.21 1.25
CA ALA A 116 7.57 10.83 0.79
C ALA A 116 6.15 10.24 0.78
N VAL A 117 5.82 9.51 -0.28
CA VAL A 117 4.57 8.77 -0.40
C VAL A 117 4.78 7.37 0.13
N LEU A 118 3.98 6.98 1.11
CA LEU A 118 4.00 5.63 1.69
C LEU A 118 2.97 4.75 0.99
N ILE A 119 3.45 3.75 0.26
CA ILE A 119 2.61 2.76 -0.42
C ILE A 119 2.78 1.42 0.30
N ALA A 120 1.77 1.02 1.06
CA ALA A 120 1.76 -0.25 1.78
C ALA A 120 1.16 -1.37 0.94
N ASN A 121 1.83 -2.52 0.89
CA ASN A 121 1.28 -3.77 0.38
C ASN A 121 0.97 -4.72 1.53
N LEU A 122 -0.31 -4.99 1.73
CA LEU A 122 -0.82 -5.67 2.92
C LEU A 122 -1.94 -6.66 2.57
N ARG A 123 -2.33 -7.49 3.54
CA ARG A 123 -3.52 -8.34 3.47
C ARG A 123 -4.70 -7.65 4.15
N THR A 124 -5.73 -7.31 3.38
CA THR A 124 -6.88 -6.50 3.87
C THR A 124 -7.71 -7.22 4.93
N GLY A 125 -7.77 -8.56 4.93
CA GLY A 125 -8.53 -9.34 5.91
C GLY A 125 -8.00 -9.29 7.35
N ARG A 126 -6.87 -8.62 7.57
CA ARG A 126 -6.31 -8.34 8.91
C ARG A 126 -6.64 -6.94 9.43
N LEU A 127 -7.22 -6.11 8.58
CA LEU A 127 -7.67 -4.77 8.95
C LEU A 127 -9.01 -4.83 9.69
N TRP A 128 -9.34 -3.75 10.39
CA TRP A 128 -10.71 -3.52 10.82
C TRP A 128 -11.58 -3.18 9.61
N GLY A 129 -12.88 -3.49 9.71
CA GLY A 129 -13.89 -2.94 8.81
C GLY A 129 -13.71 -1.42 8.65
N SER A 130 -13.79 -0.94 7.42
CA SER A 130 -13.33 0.38 7.00
C SER A 130 -14.20 1.54 7.50
N ARG A 131 -15.41 1.26 7.99
CA ARG A 131 -16.35 2.23 8.56
C ARG A 131 -16.71 1.91 10.02
N PRO A 132 -15.73 1.88 10.94
CA PRO A 132 -16.03 1.73 12.35
C PRO A 132 -16.88 2.92 12.82
N GLY A 133 -17.82 2.67 13.73
CA GLY A 133 -18.59 3.75 14.36
C GLY A 133 -17.65 4.70 15.12
N PRO A 134 -17.92 6.03 15.16
CA PRO A 134 -17.04 6.99 15.84
C PRO A 134 -16.73 6.65 17.30
N ALA A 135 -17.69 6.05 18.02
CA ALA A 135 -17.49 5.61 19.41
C ALA A 135 -16.38 4.56 19.53
N VAL A 136 -16.33 3.58 18.61
CA VAL A 136 -15.29 2.53 18.59
C VAL A 136 -13.90 3.13 18.42
N LEU A 137 -13.76 4.12 17.52
CA LEU A 137 -12.50 4.81 17.29
C LEU A 137 -12.04 5.60 18.51
N LEU A 138 -12.96 6.33 19.15
CA LEU A 138 -12.68 7.13 20.34
C LEU A 138 -12.36 6.25 21.56
N ASP A 139 -13.07 5.14 21.73
CA ASP A 139 -12.83 4.16 22.78
C ASP A 139 -11.44 3.53 22.61
N TYR A 140 -11.09 3.12 21.38
CA TYR A 140 -9.74 2.62 21.06
C TYR A 140 -8.65 3.64 21.41
N LEU A 141 -8.79 4.89 20.94
CA LEU A 141 -7.83 5.96 21.22
C LEU A 141 -7.73 6.28 22.73
N SER A 142 -8.82 6.07 23.48
CA SER A 142 -8.87 6.29 24.93
C SER A 142 -8.38 5.08 25.74
N GLY A 143 -8.02 3.97 25.10
CA GLY A 143 -7.55 2.75 25.77
C GLY A 143 -8.66 1.92 26.39
N ARG A 144 -9.91 2.15 25.97
CA ARG A 144 -11.05 1.33 26.38
C ARG A 144 -11.09 0.06 25.53
N PRO A 145 -11.55 -1.08 26.09
CA PRO A 145 -11.75 -2.29 25.31
C PRO A 145 -12.73 -2.05 24.16
N VAL A 146 -12.41 -2.58 22.99
CA VAL A 146 -13.22 -2.50 21.78
C VAL A 146 -13.21 -3.84 21.08
N GLU A 147 -14.37 -4.25 20.56
CA GLU A 147 -14.44 -5.41 19.67
C GLU A 147 -14.00 -4.96 18.26
N PRO A 148 -13.00 -5.62 17.64
CA PRO A 148 -12.58 -5.33 16.27
C PRO A 148 -13.75 -5.49 15.28
N PRO A 149 -14.11 -4.46 14.51
CA PRO A 149 -15.04 -4.62 13.40
C PRO A 149 -14.47 -5.59 12.37
N GLU A 150 -15.31 -6.50 11.88
CA GLU A 150 -14.94 -7.47 10.84
C GLU A 150 -14.41 -6.75 9.59
N ALA A 151 -13.37 -7.30 8.97
CA ALA A 151 -12.81 -6.77 7.74
C ALA A 151 -13.84 -6.82 6.61
N ASP A 152 -13.89 -5.78 5.77
CA ASP A 152 -14.86 -5.75 4.64
C ASP A 152 -14.50 -6.76 3.54
N TRP A 153 -13.23 -7.12 3.42
CA TRP A 153 -12.67 -7.84 2.29
C TRP A 153 -11.30 -8.45 2.64
N ASP A 154 -10.95 -9.60 2.07
CA ASP A 154 -9.69 -10.30 2.31
C ASP A 154 -8.94 -10.62 1.02
N CYS A 155 -7.92 -9.81 0.72
CA CYS A 155 -7.00 -10.01 -0.41
C CYS A 155 -5.62 -9.40 -0.11
N GLY A 156 -4.66 -9.58 -1.01
CA GLY A 156 -3.47 -8.73 -1.07
C GLY A 156 -3.76 -7.43 -1.83
N HIS A 157 -3.46 -6.27 -1.24
CA HIS A 157 -3.77 -4.97 -1.84
C HIS A 157 -2.65 -3.94 -1.61
N PHE A 158 -2.56 -2.94 -2.49
CA PHE A 158 -1.72 -1.76 -2.29
C PHE A 158 -2.58 -0.57 -1.87
N VAL A 159 -2.21 0.07 -0.76
CA VAL A 159 -2.88 1.23 -0.18
C VAL A 159 -1.87 2.33 0.16
N GLY A 160 -2.31 3.57 0.27
CA GLY A 160 -1.51 4.66 0.79
C GLY A 160 -1.62 4.78 2.31
N ILE A 161 -0.54 5.19 2.98
CA ILE A 161 -0.60 5.65 4.38
C ILE A 161 -0.41 7.16 4.39
N ALA A 162 -1.44 7.89 4.79
CA ALA A 162 -1.45 9.35 4.75
C ALA A 162 -1.00 10.02 6.06
N GLY A 163 -0.97 9.27 7.16
CA GLY A 163 -0.59 9.79 8.47
C GLY A 163 -1.14 8.97 9.62
N SER A 164 -1.13 9.55 10.81
CA SER A 164 -1.57 8.87 12.04
C SER A 164 -2.23 9.82 13.03
N VAL A 165 -3.14 9.29 13.85
CA VAL A 165 -3.76 9.96 15.00
C VAL A 165 -3.50 9.11 16.24
N GLY A 166 -2.91 9.72 17.27
CA GLY A 166 -2.55 9.06 18.53
C GLY A 166 -3.48 9.40 19.69
N GLY A 167 -3.61 8.48 20.63
CA GLY A 167 -4.25 8.68 21.93
C GLY A 167 -3.65 7.74 22.99
N PRO A 168 -4.04 7.86 24.27
CA PRO A 168 -3.50 7.03 25.36
C PRO A 168 -3.62 5.52 25.13
N GLY A 169 -4.63 5.07 24.38
CA GLY A 169 -4.85 3.65 24.07
C GLY A 169 -4.08 3.10 22.89
N GLY A 170 -3.56 3.96 22.00
CA GLY A 170 -2.88 3.51 20.79
C GLY A 170 -2.86 4.53 19.67
N THR A 171 -2.62 4.04 18.46
CA THR A 171 -2.49 4.88 17.26
C THR A 171 -3.35 4.32 16.14
N LEU A 172 -4.12 5.20 15.51
CA LEU A 172 -4.84 4.93 14.28
C LEU A 172 -4.04 5.49 13.10
N LEU A 173 -3.87 4.69 12.06
CA LEU A 173 -3.28 5.07 10.79
C LEU A 173 -4.40 5.52 9.87
N ILE A 174 -4.16 6.60 9.13
CA ILE A 174 -5.04 7.04 8.05
C ILE A 174 -4.62 6.27 6.80
N VAL A 175 -5.35 5.20 6.50
CA VAL A 175 -5.17 4.43 5.27
C VAL A 175 -6.01 5.06 4.18
N ARG A 176 -5.39 5.26 3.02
CA ARG A 176 -6.04 5.71 1.80
C ARG A 176 -6.09 4.53 0.84
N ASP A 177 -7.29 4.05 0.56
CA ASP A 177 -7.57 3.02 -0.41
C ASP A 177 -7.84 3.61 -1.79
N THR A 178 -7.69 2.77 -2.82
CA THR A 178 -8.05 3.10 -4.20
C THR A 178 -9.56 3.00 -4.43
N TYR A 179 -10.25 2.18 -3.63
CA TYR A 179 -11.70 1.99 -3.65
C TYR A 179 -12.41 2.99 -2.75
N ARG A 180 -13.10 3.97 -3.34
CA ARG A 180 -13.81 5.05 -2.62
C ARG A 180 -14.94 4.56 -1.71
N GLN A 181 -15.43 3.35 -1.95
CA GLN A 181 -16.47 2.67 -1.20
C GLN A 181 -15.97 2.28 0.19
N LEU A 182 -14.67 2.04 0.36
CA LEU A 182 -14.09 1.75 1.66
C LEU A 182 -13.94 3.03 2.48
N GLY A 183 -14.38 2.97 3.73
CA GLY A 183 -14.34 4.12 4.65
C GLY A 183 -15.13 5.33 4.16
N TRP A 184 -14.54 6.52 4.33
CA TRP A 184 -15.10 7.81 3.97
C TRP A 184 -14.46 8.35 2.68
N GLY A 185 -14.86 7.78 1.54
CA GLY A 185 -14.33 8.19 0.24
C GLY A 185 -12.96 7.61 -0.08
N GLY A 186 -12.66 6.41 0.43
CA GLY A 186 -11.36 5.74 0.32
C GLY A 186 -10.45 6.00 1.53
N TYR A 187 -10.85 6.83 2.49
CA TYR A 187 -10.08 7.02 3.72
C TYR A 187 -10.68 6.19 4.85
N HIS A 188 -9.88 5.35 5.49
CA HIS A 188 -10.28 4.60 6.67
C HIS A 188 -9.20 4.59 7.74
N LEU A 189 -9.64 4.52 8.99
CA LEU A 189 -8.78 4.54 10.16
C LEU A 189 -8.51 3.11 10.62
N GLN A 190 -7.24 2.78 10.84
CA GLN A 190 -6.81 1.42 11.16
C GLN A 190 -5.87 1.42 12.35
N PRO A 191 -6.11 0.65 13.41
CA PRO A 191 -5.15 0.49 14.50
C PRO A 191 -3.76 0.10 13.97
N ALA A 192 -2.71 0.67 14.53
CA ALA A 192 -1.33 0.33 14.15
C ALA A 192 -1.05 -1.17 14.27
N GLY A 193 -1.66 -1.84 15.26
CA GLY A 193 -1.58 -3.30 15.40
C GLY A 193 -2.27 -4.08 14.27
N ALA A 194 -3.42 -3.60 13.79
CA ALA A 194 -4.13 -4.20 12.66
C ALA A 194 -3.33 -4.02 11.35
N VAL A 195 -2.78 -2.82 11.12
CA VAL A 195 -1.89 -2.56 9.97
C VAL A 195 -0.63 -3.42 10.05
N ALA A 196 -0.02 -3.58 11.23
CA ALA A 196 1.14 -4.45 11.41
C ALA A 196 0.82 -5.91 11.08
N ALA A 197 -0.32 -6.43 11.55
CA ALA A 197 -0.79 -7.78 11.21
C ALA A 197 -1.06 -7.92 9.71
N ALA A 198 -1.62 -6.89 9.07
CA ALA A 198 -1.88 -6.85 7.63
C ALA A 198 -0.59 -6.83 6.80
N LEU A 199 0.44 -6.11 7.24
CA LEU A 199 1.77 -6.08 6.61
C LEU A 199 2.54 -7.39 6.81
N ALA A 200 2.38 -8.04 7.98
CA ALA A 200 2.93 -9.37 8.22
C ALA A 200 2.21 -10.45 7.40
N ARG A 201 0.96 -10.20 7.00
CA ARG A 201 0.03 -11.02 6.20
C ARG A 201 -0.33 -12.39 6.80
N GLY A 202 0.68 -13.20 7.09
CA GLY A 202 0.55 -14.55 7.66
C GLY A 202 -0.04 -15.58 6.71
N ASP A 203 0.07 -15.36 5.40
CA ASP A 203 -0.49 -16.20 4.32
C ASP A 203 0.58 -16.85 3.44
N GLY A 204 1.83 -16.86 3.89
CA GLY A 204 2.99 -17.36 3.12
C GLY A 204 3.56 -16.35 2.12
N LYS A 205 2.88 -15.22 1.89
CA LYS A 205 3.37 -14.10 1.09
C LYS A 205 3.92 -13.00 2.02
N GLY A 206 4.85 -12.20 1.51
CA GLY A 206 5.42 -11.04 2.18
C GLY A 206 4.60 -9.76 1.95
N GLY A 207 4.67 -8.84 2.91
CA GLY A 207 4.10 -7.50 2.80
C GLY A 207 5.10 -6.46 3.30
N GLY A 208 4.85 -5.20 2.97
CA GLY A 208 5.72 -4.11 3.37
C GLY A 208 5.30 -2.74 2.85
N VAL A 209 6.19 -1.77 2.98
CA VAL A 209 5.92 -0.38 2.57
C VAL A 209 7.01 0.11 1.62
N LEU A 210 6.59 0.64 0.48
CA LEU A 210 7.45 1.38 -0.43
C LEU A 210 7.39 2.85 -0.06
N CYS A 211 8.52 3.43 0.36
CA CYS A 211 8.63 4.86 0.61
C CYS A 211 9.17 5.52 -0.66
N VAL A 212 8.30 6.18 -1.42
CA VAL A 212 8.69 6.90 -2.65
C VAL A 212 9.06 8.33 -2.28
N CYS A 213 10.26 8.77 -2.64
CA CYS A 213 10.76 10.12 -2.34
C CYS A 213 11.67 10.62 -3.45
N GLU A 214 12.06 11.89 -3.38
CA GLU A 214 13.11 12.45 -4.24
C GLU A 214 14.40 11.63 -4.13
N ALA A 215 15.04 11.33 -5.26
CA ALA A 215 16.22 10.45 -5.28
C ALA A 215 17.36 10.96 -4.39
N ALA A 216 17.52 12.28 -4.29
CA ALA A 216 18.52 12.90 -3.42
C ALA A 216 18.25 12.68 -1.90
N ALA A 217 16.99 12.44 -1.51
CA ALA A 217 16.60 12.21 -0.12
C ALA A 217 16.63 10.73 0.29
N ALA A 218 16.65 9.81 -0.68
CA ALA A 218 16.51 8.37 -0.44
C ALA A 218 17.59 7.79 0.48
N GLY A 219 18.85 8.20 0.31
CA GLY A 219 19.94 7.75 1.18
C GLY A 219 19.76 8.18 2.64
N ALA A 220 19.30 9.42 2.87
CA ALA A 220 19.05 9.94 4.21
C ALA A 220 17.82 9.27 4.85
N LEU A 221 16.74 9.08 4.09
CA LEU A 221 15.55 8.36 4.54
C LEU A 221 15.89 6.90 4.89
N GLY A 222 16.62 6.21 4.02
CA GLY A 222 17.12 4.85 4.25
C GLY A 222 17.98 4.76 5.51
N GLY A 223 18.93 5.70 5.71
CA GLY A 223 19.75 5.75 6.93
C GLY A 223 18.90 5.81 8.20
N LYS A 224 17.94 6.74 8.26
CA LYS A 224 17.04 6.89 9.43
C LYS A 224 16.18 5.65 9.67
N LEU A 225 15.64 5.05 8.61
CA LEU A 225 14.86 3.81 8.73
C LEU A 225 15.72 2.64 9.20
N GLY A 226 16.96 2.54 8.72
CA GLY A 226 17.92 1.54 9.20
C GLY A 226 18.27 1.72 10.68
N GLU A 227 18.51 2.96 11.12
CA GLU A 227 18.74 3.29 12.55
C GLU A 227 17.52 2.96 13.42
N ALA A 228 16.31 3.13 12.88
CA ALA A 228 15.06 2.72 13.54
C ALA A 228 14.83 1.19 13.52
N GLY A 229 15.75 0.41 12.94
CA GLY A 229 15.76 -1.05 12.97
C GLY A 229 14.95 -1.70 11.85
N PHE A 230 14.59 -0.97 10.79
CA PHE A 230 13.87 -1.55 9.67
C PHE A 230 14.79 -2.32 8.70
N GLY A 231 14.30 -3.46 8.21
CA GLY A 231 14.90 -4.17 7.09
C GLY A 231 14.56 -3.48 5.77
N LEU A 232 15.58 -2.95 5.10
CA LEU A 232 15.44 -2.21 3.84
C LEU A 232 15.64 -3.14 2.64
N ARG A 233 14.56 -3.82 2.25
CA ARG A 233 14.55 -4.78 1.15
C ARG A 233 13.15 -4.96 0.62
N HIS A 234 13.04 -5.40 -0.63
CA HIS A 234 11.78 -5.89 -1.17
C HIS A 234 11.34 -7.19 -0.48
N TRP A 235 10.08 -7.52 -0.73
CA TRP A 235 9.42 -8.75 -0.32
C TRP A 235 8.74 -9.38 -1.53
N ASP A 236 8.54 -10.69 -1.46
CA ASP A 236 7.74 -11.41 -2.43
C ASP A 236 6.28 -11.37 -1.99
N ASN A 237 5.43 -10.65 -2.72
CA ASN A 237 3.99 -10.57 -2.47
C ASN A 237 3.18 -11.62 -3.24
N GLY A 238 3.87 -12.57 -3.87
CA GLY A 238 3.30 -13.63 -4.69
C GLY A 238 2.91 -13.20 -6.10
N SER A 239 3.13 -11.95 -6.50
CA SER A 239 2.97 -11.52 -7.89
C SER A 239 4.27 -11.72 -8.66
N ALA A 240 4.18 -12.17 -9.92
CA ALA A 240 5.36 -12.33 -10.77
C ALA A 240 6.12 -11.00 -10.93
N ASP A 241 7.45 -11.08 -10.93
CA ASP A 241 8.32 -10.01 -11.39
C ASP A 241 9.01 -10.48 -12.67
N ARG A 242 9.25 -9.55 -13.61
CA ARG A 242 10.11 -9.87 -14.75
C ARG A 242 11.50 -10.17 -14.18
N GLU A 243 12.02 -11.38 -14.44
CA GLU A 243 13.43 -11.67 -14.18
C GLU A 243 14.27 -10.58 -14.86
N GLY A 244 15.09 -9.89 -14.06
CA GLY A 244 16.05 -8.89 -14.53
C GLY A 244 17.22 -9.53 -15.27
#